data_AF-A0A2M8RSW3-F1
#
_entry.id   AF-A0A2M8RSW3-F1
#
_cell.length_a   1.000
_cell.length_b   1.000
_cell.length_c   1.000
_cell.angle_alpha   90.00
_cell.angle_beta   90.00
_cell.angle_gamma   90.00
#
_symmetry.space_group_name_H-M   'P 1'
#
loop_
_entity.id
_entity.type
_entity.pdbx_description
1 polymer ?
#
loop_
_entity_poly.entity_id
_entity_poly.type
_entity_poly.pdbx_seq_one_letter_code
_entity_poly.pdbx_strand_id
1 'polypeptide(L)'
;MATSKINALADLKQWKGQFNQTKNGGIARLKHKGDAQSNNAPSKALDSVQPPKKTLKPFNPFALKLAQCNRMFDLTRQAIERCKRDYPDYYYHKRKMATECNEIVRRLNDGRALIKRLTAYTAEQDPTQQATIKESLQAINYLSVKFKELADYVAQVDGNGDKLESLDNKTDLEV
;
A
#
# COMPACT_ATOMS: atom_id res chain seq x y z
N MET A 1 19.39 43.30 -15.02
CA MET A 1 18.51 42.20 -14.58
C MET A 1 18.60 41.10 -15.63
N ALA A 2 19.29 39.99 -15.35
CA ALA A 2 19.43 38.87 -16.27
C ALA A 2 18.47 37.75 -15.84
N THR A 3 17.53 37.40 -16.71
CA THR A 3 16.55 36.31 -16.52
C THR A 3 17.23 34.97 -16.78
N SER A 4 17.50 34.21 -15.73
CA SER A 4 17.98 32.84 -15.86
C SER A 4 16.83 31.94 -16.32
N LYS A 5 16.83 31.55 -17.59
CA LYS A 5 15.87 30.58 -18.13
C LYS A 5 16.23 29.19 -17.58
N ILE A 6 15.44 28.71 -16.62
CA ILE A 6 15.53 27.34 -16.12
C ILE A 6 15.19 26.39 -17.27
N ASN A 7 16.18 25.62 -17.72
CA ASN A 7 16.00 24.63 -18.78
C ASN A 7 15.69 23.27 -18.13
N ALA A 8 14.41 23.02 -17.88
CA ALA A 8 13.92 21.82 -17.21
C ALA A 8 14.38 20.49 -17.85
N LEU A 9 14.77 20.49 -19.13
CA LEU A 9 15.31 19.32 -19.82
C LEU A 9 16.76 18.99 -19.42
N ALA A 10 17.56 20.00 -19.05
CA ALA A 10 18.93 19.80 -18.58
C ALA A 10 18.93 19.18 -17.18
N ASP A 11 18.07 19.68 -16.28
CA ASP A 11 17.93 19.16 -14.92
C ASP A 11 17.48 17.69 -14.91
N LEU A 12 16.60 17.31 -15.85
CA LEU A 12 16.10 15.94 -15.98
C LEU A 12 17.18 14.94 -16.46
N LYS A 13 18.13 15.39 -17.27
CA LYS A 13 19.29 14.58 -17.68
C LYS A 13 20.27 14.38 -16.54
N GLN A 14 20.51 15.42 -15.73
CA GLN A 14 21.36 15.31 -14.55
C GLN A 14 20.79 14.33 -13.52
N TRP A 15 19.46 14.32 -13.34
CA TRP A 15 18.77 13.41 -12.42
C TRP A 15 18.87 11.94 -12.84
N LYS A 16 18.82 11.64 -14.15
CA LYS A 16 19.00 10.25 -14.65
C LYS A 16 20.42 9.71 -14.48
N GLY A 17 21.44 10.58 -14.48
CA GLY A 17 22.84 10.18 -14.30
C GLY A 17 23.17 9.71 -12.88
N GLN A 18 22.47 10.23 -11.86
CA GLN A 18 22.73 9.91 -10.45
C GLN A 18 22.23 8.52 -10.03
N PHE A 19 21.22 7.96 -10.70
CA PHE A 19 20.67 6.64 -10.34
C PHE A 19 21.43 5.44 -10.93
N ASN A 20 22.41 5.67 -11.81
CA ASN A 20 23.15 4.60 -12.49
C ASN A 20 24.53 4.29 -11.89
N GLN A 21 24.89 4.88 -10.73
CA GLN A 21 26.20 4.66 -10.09
C GLN A 21 26.26 3.54 -9.04
N THR A 22 25.21 2.72 -8.89
CA THR A 22 25.27 1.57 -7.96
C THR A 22 24.99 0.26 -8.67
N LYS A 23 25.82 -0.06 -9.67
CA LYS A 23 26.08 -1.44 -10.09
C LYS A 23 27.58 -1.66 -10.09
N ASN A 24 28.01 -2.59 -9.23
CA ASN A 24 29.39 -3.01 -8.93
C ASN A 24 30.07 -2.27 -7.77
N GLY A 25 29.94 -2.82 -6.57
CA GLY A 25 30.77 -2.48 -5.41
C GLY A 25 30.41 -3.35 -4.21
N GLY A 26 31.27 -4.32 -3.91
CA GLY A 26 31.09 -5.25 -2.80
C GLY A 26 30.95 -4.56 -1.45
N ILE A 27 30.19 -5.20 -0.55
CA ILE A 27 29.98 -4.75 0.82
C ILE A 27 31.33 -4.71 1.56
N ALA A 28 31.87 -3.51 1.76
CA ALA A 28 33.01 -3.29 2.64
C ALA A 28 32.54 -3.40 4.10
N ARG A 29 32.90 -4.52 4.74
CA ARG A 29 32.70 -4.76 6.17
C ARG A 29 33.66 -3.87 6.95
N LEU A 30 33.15 -2.82 7.59
CA LEU A 30 33.90 -2.00 8.56
C LEU A 30 34.32 -2.88 9.76
N LYS A 31 35.64 -3.13 9.87
CA LYS A 31 36.26 -3.75 11.05
C LYS A 31 36.50 -2.67 12.10
N HIS A 32 35.85 -2.77 13.25
CA HIS A 32 36.32 -2.11 14.47
C HIS A 32 37.21 -3.08 15.27
N LYS A 33 38.47 -2.67 15.44
CA LYS A 33 39.46 -3.06 16.45
C LYS A 33 39.02 -2.33 17.73
N GLY A 34 38.80 -2.90 18.90
CA GLY A 34 39.35 -4.06 19.58
C GLY A 34 39.85 -3.53 20.92
N ASP A 35 39.18 -3.88 22.03
CA ASP A 35 39.75 -3.81 23.37
C ASP A 35 39.15 -4.95 24.21
N ALA A 36 40.05 -5.67 24.87
CA ALA A 36 39.81 -6.92 25.55
C ALA A 36 39.46 -6.69 27.02
N GLN A 37 38.47 -7.43 27.55
CA GLN A 37 38.59 -7.96 28.90
C GLN A 37 37.79 -9.26 29.10
N SER A 38 38.53 -10.25 29.59
CA SER A 38 38.17 -11.62 29.97
C SER A 38 37.10 -11.69 31.06
N ASN A 39 36.22 -12.69 31.02
CA ASN A 39 36.10 -13.75 32.05
C ASN A 39 35.11 -14.87 31.65
N ASN A 40 35.39 -16.08 32.13
CA ASN A 40 34.91 -17.38 31.65
C ASN A 40 33.57 -17.88 32.24
N ALA A 41 32.85 -18.64 31.38
CA ALA A 41 32.00 -19.84 31.63
C ALA A 41 30.58 -19.70 32.25
N PRO A 42 29.65 -20.67 32.07
CA PRO A 42 29.44 -21.59 30.94
C PRO A 42 27.99 -21.57 30.38
N SER A 43 27.83 -22.24 29.23
CA SER A 43 26.66 -22.37 28.36
C SER A 43 25.33 -22.76 29.04
N LYS A 44 24.25 -22.05 28.70
CA LYS A 44 22.89 -22.61 28.66
C LYS A 44 22.26 -22.31 27.30
N ALA A 45 21.89 -23.39 26.61
CA ALA A 45 21.09 -23.37 25.40
C ALA A 45 19.76 -22.66 25.65
N LEU A 46 19.38 -21.75 24.76
CA LEU A 46 18.01 -21.27 24.64
C LEU A 46 17.64 -21.19 23.16
N ASP A 47 16.43 -21.67 22.91
CA ASP A 47 15.87 -22.09 21.63
C ASP A 47 16.01 -21.12 20.47
N SER A 48 16.09 -21.72 19.27
CA SER A 48 15.94 -21.04 18.00
C SER A 48 14.55 -20.41 17.87
N VAL A 49 14.41 -19.17 18.31
CA VAL A 49 13.28 -18.33 17.90
C VAL A 49 13.55 -17.90 16.47
N GLN A 50 12.99 -18.64 15.50
CA GLN A 50 12.93 -18.18 14.12
C GLN A 50 12.19 -16.83 14.10
N PRO A 51 12.77 -15.76 13.51
CA PRO A 51 12.05 -14.51 13.35
C PRO A 51 10.79 -14.76 12.52
N PRO A 52 9.65 -14.13 12.86
CA PRO A 52 8.41 -14.31 12.11
C PRO A 52 8.69 -13.99 10.64
N LYS A 53 8.48 -14.98 9.77
CA LYS A 53 8.55 -14.82 8.32
C LYS A 53 7.57 -13.70 7.96
N LYS A 54 8.10 -12.48 7.75
CA LYS A 54 7.36 -11.37 7.16
C LYS A 54 6.93 -11.86 5.79
N THR A 55 5.71 -12.36 5.68
CA THR A 55 5.07 -12.69 4.41
C THR A 55 5.06 -11.40 3.62
N LEU A 56 6.00 -11.31 2.67
CA LEU A 56 6.09 -10.21 1.74
C LEU A 56 4.76 -10.19 1.00
N LYS A 57 3.89 -9.22 1.31
CA LYS A 57 2.59 -9.10 0.63
C LYS A 57 2.89 -9.10 -0.86
N PRO A 58 2.28 -9.99 -1.66
CA PRO A 58 2.58 -10.08 -3.07
C PRO A 58 2.38 -8.70 -3.68
N PHE A 59 3.41 -8.22 -4.35
CA PHE A 59 3.43 -6.91 -4.96
C PHE A 59 2.29 -6.82 -5.98
N ASN A 60 1.28 -6.02 -5.68
CA ASN A 60 0.16 -5.83 -6.59
C ASN A 60 0.63 -4.94 -7.75
N PRO A 61 0.68 -5.42 -9.01
CA PRO A 61 1.13 -4.60 -10.14
C PRO A 61 0.27 -3.35 -10.37
N PHE A 62 -0.97 -3.34 -9.88
CA PHE A 62 -1.84 -2.15 -9.91
C PHE A 62 -1.46 -1.08 -8.89
N ALA A 63 -0.65 -1.39 -7.88
CA ALA A 63 -0.15 -0.42 -6.91
C ALA A 63 0.66 0.69 -7.61
N LEU A 64 1.53 0.32 -8.56
CA LEU A 64 2.29 1.29 -9.35
C LEU A 64 1.54 1.78 -10.59
N LYS A 65 0.81 0.89 -11.29
CA LYS A 65 0.11 1.28 -12.53
C LYS A 65 -1.04 2.27 -12.27
N LEU A 66 -1.69 2.21 -11.10
CA LEU A 66 -2.84 3.04 -10.75
C LEU A 66 -2.54 3.98 -9.58
N ALA A 67 -1.37 4.62 -9.59
CA ALA A 67 -0.91 5.49 -8.49
C ALA A 67 -1.94 6.58 -8.12
N GLN A 68 -2.58 7.22 -9.10
CA GLN A 68 -3.59 8.25 -8.85
C GLN A 68 -4.88 7.67 -8.23
N CYS A 69 -5.31 6.49 -8.66
CA CYS A 69 -6.46 5.82 -8.04
C CYS A 69 -6.15 5.40 -6.60
N ASN A 70 -4.94 4.88 -6.34
CA ASN A 70 -4.48 4.58 -4.97
C ASN A 70 -4.51 5.83 -4.09
N ARG A 71 -3.97 6.94 -4.60
CA ARG A 71 -4.00 8.22 -3.89
C ARG A 71 -5.41 8.66 -3.54
N MET A 72 -6.39 8.43 -4.41
CA MET A 72 -7.79 8.70 -4.11
C MET A 72 -8.29 7.89 -2.91
N PHE A 73 -8.06 6.56 -2.88
CA PHE A 73 -8.45 5.75 -1.73
C PHE A 73 -7.78 6.21 -0.43
N ASP A 74 -6.50 6.60 -0.48
CA ASP A 74 -5.78 7.09 0.69
C ASP A 74 -6.33 8.43 1.19
N LEU A 75 -6.63 9.36 0.28
CA LEU A 75 -7.29 10.63 0.62
C LEU A 75 -8.67 10.39 1.24
N THR A 76 -9.43 9.42 0.73
CA THR A 76 -10.72 9.07 1.32
C THR A 76 -10.57 8.51 2.72
N ARG A 77 -9.54 7.69 3.00
CA ARG A 77 -9.24 7.23 4.38
C ARG A 77 -8.97 8.39 5.34
N GLN A 78 -8.12 9.32 4.93
CA GLN A 78 -7.85 10.53 5.72
C GLN A 78 -9.14 11.34 5.96
N ALA A 79 -10.00 11.43 4.95
CA ALA A 79 -11.29 12.12 5.09
C ALA A 79 -12.29 11.38 6.00
N ILE A 80 -12.19 10.04 6.13
CA ILE A 80 -12.97 9.26 7.09
C ILE A 80 -12.55 9.61 8.52
N GLU A 81 -11.25 9.57 8.81
CA GLU A 81 -10.69 9.91 10.13
C GLU A 81 -11.05 11.34 10.54
N ARG A 82 -10.79 12.31 9.66
CA ARG A 82 -11.11 13.72 9.91
C ARG A 82 -12.60 13.93 10.14
N CYS A 83 -13.47 13.23 9.40
CA CYS A 83 -14.91 13.34 9.63
C CYS A 83 -15.29 12.85 11.04
N LYS A 84 -14.66 11.78 11.54
CA LYS A 84 -14.95 11.30 12.90
C LYS A 84 -14.44 12.26 13.97
N ARG A 85 -13.25 12.83 13.77
CA ARG A 85 -12.61 13.77 14.69
C ARG A 85 -13.30 15.13 14.72
N ASP A 86 -13.52 15.71 13.55
CA ASP A 86 -13.96 17.11 13.42
C ASP A 86 -15.50 17.23 13.40
N TYR A 87 -16.21 16.18 12.97
CA TYR A 87 -17.68 16.19 12.77
C TYR A 87 -18.35 14.86 13.16
N PRO A 88 -18.24 14.40 14.42
CA PRO A 88 -18.72 13.09 14.85
C PRO A 88 -20.22 12.87 14.62
N ASP A 89 -21.05 13.90 14.79
CA ASP A 89 -22.50 13.84 14.61
C ASP A 89 -22.91 13.60 13.14
N TYR A 90 -22.06 14.02 12.20
CA TYR A 90 -22.30 13.90 10.76
C TYR A 90 -21.65 12.65 10.14
N TYR A 91 -21.10 11.75 10.98
CA TYR A 91 -20.41 10.55 10.52
C TYR A 91 -21.34 9.55 9.79
N TYR A 92 -22.66 9.72 9.85
CA TYR A 92 -23.63 8.91 9.10
C TYR A 92 -23.39 8.92 7.58
N HIS A 93 -22.81 10.00 7.03
CA HIS A 93 -22.42 10.05 5.64
C HIS A 93 -21.29 9.06 5.30
N LYS A 94 -20.34 8.83 6.22
CA LYS A 94 -19.30 7.81 6.05
C LYS A 94 -19.88 6.41 6.16
N ARG A 95 -20.81 6.18 7.09
CA ARG A 95 -21.57 4.91 7.15
C ARG A 95 -22.29 4.62 5.84
N LYS A 96 -22.98 5.61 5.27
CA LYS A 96 -23.65 5.47 3.96
C LYS A 96 -22.65 5.15 2.85
N MET A 97 -21.52 5.85 2.80
CA MET A 97 -20.44 5.57 1.85
C MET A 97 -19.91 4.14 1.98
N ALA A 98 -19.80 3.58 3.19
CA ALA A 98 -19.40 2.19 3.39
C ALA A 98 -20.42 1.19 2.82
N THR A 99 -21.71 1.45 3.00
CA THR A 99 -22.79 0.67 2.37
C THR A 99 -22.70 0.72 0.84
N GLU A 100 -22.48 1.91 0.27
CA GLU A 100 -22.32 2.09 -1.18
C GLU A 100 -21.05 1.37 -1.70
N CYS A 101 -19.94 1.39 -0.94
CA CYS A 101 -18.74 0.62 -1.28
C CYS A 101 -19.01 -0.89 -1.30
N ASN A 102 -19.75 -1.43 -0.33
CA ASN A 102 -20.13 -2.85 -0.32
C ASN A 102 -21.01 -3.22 -1.51
N GLU A 103 -21.94 -2.35 -1.91
CA GLU A 103 -22.76 -2.56 -3.12
C GLU A 103 -21.90 -2.56 -4.40
N ILE A 104 -20.90 -1.68 -4.49
CA ILE A 104 -19.92 -1.69 -5.60
C ILE A 104 -19.15 -3.02 -5.61
N VAL A 105 -18.66 -3.49 -4.46
CA VAL A 105 -17.96 -4.78 -4.35
C VAL A 105 -18.84 -5.93 -4.85
N ARG A 106 -20.12 -5.95 -4.48
CA ARG A 106 -21.09 -6.95 -4.94
C ARG A 106 -21.19 -6.94 -6.46
N ARG A 107 -21.44 -5.77 -7.07
CA ARG A 107 -21.56 -5.62 -8.53
C ARG A 107 -20.29 -5.99 -9.29
N LEU A 108 -19.13 -5.63 -8.75
CA LEU A 108 -17.84 -6.02 -9.32
C LEU A 108 -17.67 -7.55 -9.30
N ASN A 109 -18.07 -8.21 -8.21
CA ASN A 109 -18.03 -9.67 -8.12
C ASN A 109 -19.03 -10.34 -9.07
N ASP A 110 -20.24 -9.80 -9.21
CA ASP A 110 -21.26 -10.28 -10.15
C ASP A 110 -20.74 -10.15 -11.60
N GLY A 111 -20.16 -9.00 -11.95
CA GLY A 111 -19.54 -8.78 -13.27
C GLY A 111 -18.35 -9.72 -13.53
N ARG A 112 -17.51 -9.96 -12.52
CA ARG A 112 -16.42 -10.95 -12.60
C ARG A 112 -16.95 -12.36 -12.88
N ALA A 113 -18.03 -12.76 -12.21
CA ALA A 113 -18.66 -14.05 -12.43
C ALA A 113 -19.27 -14.15 -13.83
N LEU A 114 -19.90 -13.09 -14.32
CA LEU A 114 -20.44 -13.01 -15.68
C LEU A 114 -19.34 -13.18 -16.73
N ILE A 115 -18.22 -12.45 -16.62
CA ILE A 115 -17.09 -12.57 -17.56
C ILE A 115 -16.55 -14.00 -17.58
N LYS A 116 -16.40 -14.64 -16.41
CA LYS A 116 -15.96 -16.04 -16.32
C LYS A 116 -16.93 -17.01 -17.01
N ARG A 117 -18.25 -16.82 -16.80
CA ARG A 117 -19.27 -17.65 -17.46
C ARG A 117 -19.22 -17.48 -18.97
N LEU A 118 -19.19 -16.23 -19.47
CA LEU A 118 -19.09 -15.95 -20.90
C LEU A 118 -17.83 -16.55 -21.52
N THR A 119 -16.69 -16.45 -20.83
CA THR A 119 -15.42 -17.06 -21.25
C THR A 119 -15.55 -18.58 -21.37
N ALA A 120 -16.25 -19.24 -20.45
CA ALA A 120 -16.48 -20.68 -20.50
C ALA A 120 -17.42 -21.13 -21.64
N TYR A 121 -18.30 -20.24 -22.12
CA TYR A 121 -19.17 -20.52 -23.27
C TYR A 121 -18.51 -20.26 -24.63
N THR A 122 -17.37 -19.54 -24.66
CA THR A 122 -16.69 -19.24 -25.93
C THR A 122 -15.71 -20.37 -26.26
N ALA A 123 -15.90 -21.06 -27.38
CA ALA A 123 -15.07 -22.21 -27.76
C ALA A 123 -13.65 -21.82 -28.20
N GLU A 124 -13.47 -20.61 -28.73
CA GLU A 124 -12.16 -20.10 -29.15
C GLU A 124 -11.97 -18.68 -28.60
N GLN A 125 -10.79 -18.44 -28.02
CA GLN A 125 -10.33 -17.10 -27.67
C GLN A 125 -8.92 -16.92 -28.21
N ASP A 126 -8.70 -15.84 -28.96
CA ASP A 126 -7.36 -15.50 -29.39
C ASP A 126 -6.49 -15.07 -28.19
N PRO A 127 -5.14 -15.15 -28.28
CA PRO A 127 -4.26 -14.80 -27.17
C PRO A 127 -4.47 -13.39 -26.61
N THR A 128 -4.87 -12.42 -27.45
CA THR A 128 -5.14 -11.03 -27.07
C THR A 128 -6.42 -10.93 -26.24
N GLN A 129 -7.49 -11.63 -26.63
CA GLN A 129 -8.72 -11.74 -25.84
C GLN A 129 -8.45 -12.36 -24.46
N GLN A 130 -7.69 -13.45 -24.41
CA GLN A 130 -7.33 -14.11 -23.13
C GLN A 130 -6.56 -13.17 -22.20
N ALA A 131 -5.58 -12.43 -22.75
CA ALA A 131 -4.84 -11.43 -21.99
C ALA A 131 -5.76 -10.32 -21.45
N THR A 132 -6.65 -9.80 -22.30
CA THR A 132 -7.61 -8.74 -21.93
C THR A 132 -8.57 -9.19 -20.84
N ILE A 133 -9.10 -10.42 -20.92
CA ILE A 133 -9.97 -11.01 -19.91
C ILE A 133 -9.22 -11.14 -18.59
N LYS A 134 -7.98 -11.66 -18.62
CA LYS A 134 -7.15 -11.80 -17.43
C LYS A 134 -6.90 -10.43 -16.76
N GLU A 135 -6.49 -9.43 -17.52
CA GLU A 135 -6.23 -8.08 -17.01
C GLU A 135 -7.50 -7.45 -16.43
N SER A 136 -8.64 -7.62 -17.09
CA SER A 136 -9.95 -7.14 -16.62
C SER A 136 -10.35 -7.81 -15.31
N LEU A 137 -10.24 -9.13 -15.20
CA LEU A 137 -10.53 -9.86 -13.96
C LEU A 137 -9.60 -9.43 -12.80
N GLN A 138 -8.33 -9.13 -13.10
CA GLN A 138 -7.40 -8.63 -12.10
C GLN A 138 -7.74 -7.20 -11.66
N ALA A 139 -8.10 -6.31 -12.59
CA ALA A 139 -8.53 -4.94 -12.28
C ALA A 139 -9.80 -4.93 -11.42
N ILE A 140 -10.79 -5.75 -11.77
CA ILE A 140 -12.01 -5.94 -10.98
C ILE A 140 -11.68 -6.42 -9.57
N ASN A 141 -10.82 -7.44 -9.43
CA ASN A 141 -10.41 -7.95 -8.13
C ASN A 141 -9.70 -6.88 -7.28
N TYR A 142 -8.81 -6.11 -7.90
CA TYR A 142 -8.13 -5.00 -7.23
C TYR A 142 -9.11 -3.96 -6.70
N LEU A 143 -10.05 -3.50 -7.53
CA LEU A 143 -11.06 -2.53 -7.13
C LEU A 143 -11.97 -3.09 -6.03
N SER A 144 -12.42 -4.34 -6.15
CA SER A 144 -13.22 -5.00 -5.10
C SER A 144 -12.49 -4.99 -3.76
N VAL A 145 -11.19 -5.30 -3.74
CA VAL A 145 -10.39 -5.23 -2.49
C VAL A 145 -10.33 -3.79 -1.97
N LYS A 146 -10.05 -2.80 -2.82
CA LYS A 146 -9.93 -1.40 -2.38
C LYS A 146 -11.23 -0.83 -1.81
N PHE A 147 -12.37 -1.09 -2.45
CA PHE A 147 -13.67 -0.67 -1.93
C PHE A 147 -14.04 -1.42 -0.65
N LYS A 148 -13.73 -2.71 -0.53
CA LYS A 148 -13.95 -3.48 0.70
C LYS A 148 -13.11 -2.95 1.85
N GLU A 149 -11.82 -2.69 1.61
CA GLU A 149 -10.92 -2.09 2.60
C GLU A 149 -11.45 -0.73 3.08
N LEU A 150 -12.01 0.09 2.18
CA LEU A 150 -12.56 1.38 2.55
C LEU A 150 -13.83 1.25 3.42
N ALA A 151 -14.74 0.32 3.06
CA ALA A 151 -15.93 0.04 3.85
C ALA A 151 -15.57 -0.48 5.25
N ASP A 152 -14.60 -1.39 5.33
CA ASP A 152 -14.10 -1.92 6.60
C ASP A 152 -13.43 -0.83 7.44
N TYR A 153 -12.72 0.09 6.80
CA TYR A 153 -12.08 1.20 7.48
C TYR A 153 -13.09 2.16 8.13
N VAL A 154 -14.22 2.44 7.46
CA VAL A 154 -15.30 3.23 8.07
C VAL A 154 -15.82 2.55 9.33
N ALA A 155 -16.08 1.24 9.28
CA ALA A 155 -16.57 0.49 10.43
C ALA A 155 -15.55 0.48 11.58
N GLN A 156 -14.27 0.34 11.26
CA GLN A 156 -13.18 0.42 12.22
C GLN A 156 -13.14 1.79 12.91
N VAL A 157 -13.18 2.89 12.15
CA VAL A 157 -13.16 4.25 12.71
C VAL A 157 -14.45 4.57 13.48
N ASP A 158 -15.61 4.05 13.06
CA ASP A 158 -16.86 4.25 13.80
C ASP A 158 -16.84 3.54 15.15
N GLY A 159 -16.36 2.29 15.18
CA GLY A 159 -16.25 1.49 16.40
C GLY A 159 -15.12 1.90 17.34
N ASN A 160 -14.08 2.59 16.83
CA ASN A 160 -12.93 3.05 17.62
C ASN A 160 -13.06 4.51 18.10
N GLY A 161 -14.26 5.09 18.10
CA GLY A 161 -14.52 6.50 18.43
C GLY A 161 -13.90 7.03 19.73
N ASP A 162 -13.59 6.17 20.70
CA ASP A 162 -12.98 6.56 21.99
C ASP A 162 -11.44 6.49 22.03
N LYS A 163 -10.75 6.01 20.99
CA LYS A 163 -9.28 5.83 20.99
C LYS A 163 -8.50 6.74 20.04
N LEU A 164 -9.17 7.57 19.26
CA LEU A 164 -8.53 8.40 18.24
C LEU A 164 -7.64 9.52 18.84
N GLU A 165 -7.83 9.89 20.11
CA GLU A 165 -6.96 10.85 20.81
C GLU A 165 -5.57 10.29 21.19
N SER A 166 -5.31 8.98 21.03
CA SER A 166 -4.04 8.38 21.48
C SER A 166 -2.94 8.30 20.41
N LEU A 167 -3.20 8.73 19.17
CA LEU A 167 -2.22 8.66 18.08
C LEU A 167 -1.53 9.99 17.75
N ASP A 168 -2.04 11.12 18.24
CA ASP A 168 -1.39 12.43 18.03
C ASP A 168 -0.33 12.77 19.12
N ASN A 169 -0.16 11.95 20.17
CA ASN A 169 0.73 12.24 21.31
C ASN A 169 1.99 11.35 21.42
N LYS A 170 2.47 10.71 20.34
CA LYS A 170 3.69 9.86 20.45
C LYS A 170 4.77 9.99 19.38
N THR A 171 4.81 11.12 18.68
CA THR A 171 6.00 11.55 17.95
C THR A 171 6.01 13.07 17.93
N ASP A 172 6.74 13.65 18.87
CA ASP A 172 7.66 14.78 18.68
C ASP A 172 7.86 15.49 20.03
N LEU A 173 9.12 15.57 20.47
CA LEU A 173 9.63 16.24 21.69
C LEU A 173 9.85 15.35 22.93
N GLU A 174 10.82 14.44 22.86
CA GLU A 174 11.83 14.33 23.92
C GLU A 174 13.22 14.29 23.26
N VAL A 175 13.81 15.49 23.14
CA VAL A 175 15.25 15.75 23.21
C VAL A 175 15.45 16.58 24.48
#